data_AF-A0A0D0ALC6-F1
#
_entry.id   AF-A0A0D0ALC6-F1
#
_cell.length_a   1.000
_cell.length_b   1.000
_cell.length_c   1.000
_cell.angle_alpha   90.00
_cell.angle_beta   90.00
_cell.angle_gamma   90.00
#
_symmetry.space_group_name_H-M   'P 1'
#
loop_
_entity.id
_entity.type
_entity.pdbx_description
1 polymer ?
#
loop_
_entity_poly.entity_id
_entity_poly.type
_entity_poly.pdbx_seq_one_letter_code
_entity_poly.pdbx_strand_id
1 'polypeptide(L)'
;SVKPQAQYQNTDLPVPVQGDQRWTKKFLPTVLLWMGSLENDLVWTIVDANLLKQIQVVFNVVYLELSIQLAQNGVVFSLTVQRLSEWRSNFGSTAIAIIINFLTSDKECDPQVLAGLLSKNF
;
A
#
# COMPACT_ATOMS: atom_id res chain seq x y z
N SER A 1 -10.70 21.77 15.09
CA SER A 1 -10.62 21.31 13.69
C SER A 1 -10.17 19.86 13.64
N VAL A 2 -10.80 19.05 12.80
CA VAL A 2 -10.34 17.68 12.50
C VAL A 2 -9.12 17.78 11.58
N LYS A 3 -8.07 17.01 11.86
CA LYS A 3 -6.83 17.00 11.06
C LYS A 3 -7.08 16.36 9.69
N PRO A 4 -6.56 16.91 8.57
CA PRO A 4 -6.64 16.27 7.26
C PRO A 4 -5.98 14.89 7.26
N GLN A 5 -6.58 13.92 6.55
CA GLN A 5 -6.12 12.52 6.55
C GLN A 5 -4.67 12.35 6.09
N ALA A 6 -4.27 13.12 5.07
CA ALA A 6 -2.91 13.11 4.54
C ALA A 6 -1.85 13.61 5.53
N GLN A 7 -2.27 14.27 6.62
CA GLN A 7 -1.35 14.81 7.63
C GLN A 7 -1.24 13.91 8.86
N TYR A 8 -2.04 12.83 8.95
CA TYR A 8 -1.92 11.91 10.07
C TYR A 8 -0.51 11.33 10.17
N GLN A 9 -0.05 11.14 11.39
CA GLN A 9 1.24 10.56 11.75
C GLN A 9 1.03 9.42 12.74
N ASN A 10 2.05 8.58 12.93
CA ASN A 10 1.99 7.47 13.89
C ASN A 10 1.67 7.95 15.33
N THR A 11 2.02 9.19 15.68
CA THR A 11 1.67 9.80 16.98
C THR A 11 0.18 10.09 17.16
N ASP A 12 -0.59 10.10 16.07
CA ASP A 12 -2.05 10.29 16.10
C ASP A 12 -2.79 8.95 16.31
N LEU A 13 -2.09 7.80 16.28
CA LEU A 13 -2.70 6.51 16.54
C LEU A 13 -3.26 6.45 17.97
N PRO A 14 -4.26 5.61 18.27
CA PRO A 14 -4.68 5.38 19.64
C PRO A 14 -3.49 4.95 20.52
N VAL A 15 -3.39 5.48 21.73
CA VAL A 15 -2.27 5.19 22.67
C VAL A 15 -1.96 3.68 22.79
N PRO A 16 -2.96 2.77 22.90
CA PRO A 16 -2.68 1.34 22.98
C PRO A 16 -1.99 0.74 21.73
N VAL A 17 -2.09 1.41 20.58
CA VAL A 17 -1.50 0.99 19.29
C VAL A 17 -0.06 1.51 19.13
N GLN A 18 0.34 2.53 19.90
CA GLN A 18 1.65 3.16 19.77
C GLN A 18 2.79 2.39 20.50
N GLY A 19 2.47 1.71 21.60
CA GLY A 19 3.44 1.41 22.67
C GLY A 19 4.43 0.26 22.42
N ASP A 20 4.18 -0.64 21.47
CA ASP A 20 4.90 -1.92 21.38
C ASP A 20 5.46 -2.23 19.97
N GLN A 21 5.49 -1.22 19.10
CA GLN A 21 5.93 -1.35 17.71
C GLN A 21 5.11 -2.38 16.90
N ARG A 22 4.00 -2.93 17.40
CA ARG A 22 3.14 -3.84 16.62
C ARG A 22 2.65 -3.16 15.35
N TRP A 23 2.42 -1.84 15.39
CA TRP A 23 2.07 -1.04 14.22
C TRP A 23 3.05 -1.26 13.06
N THR A 24 4.33 -1.01 13.30
CA THR A 24 5.37 -1.06 12.25
C THR A 24 5.91 -2.47 12.00
N LYS A 25 5.93 -3.33 13.01
CA LYS A 25 6.56 -4.67 12.93
C LYS A 25 5.59 -5.82 12.63
N LYS A 26 4.29 -5.65 12.87
CA LYS A 26 3.29 -6.72 12.67
C LYS A 26 2.15 -6.28 11.78
N PHE A 27 1.46 -5.21 12.16
CA PHE A 27 0.25 -4.74 11.47
C PHE A 27 0.54 -4.31 10.03
N LEU A 28 1.40 -3.30 9.82
CA LEU A 28 1.71 -2.81 8.47
C LEU A 28 2.30 -3.91 7.56
N PRO A 29 3.29 -4.71 8.00
CA PRO A 29 3.80 -5.82 7.19
C PRO A 29 2.74 -6.84 6.82
N THR A 30 1.81 -7.17 7.72
CA THR A 30 0.73 -8.12 7.43
C THR A 30 -0.25 -7.57 6.39
N VAL A 31 -0.63 -6.29 6.50
CA VAL A 31 -1.47 -5.64 5.49
C VAL A 31 -0.76 -5.59 4.13
N LEU A 32 0.52 -5.22 4.10
CA LEU A 32 1.31 -5.17 2.86
C LEU A 32 1.47 -6.55 2.22
N LEU A 33 1.71 -7.59 3.02
CA LEU A 33 1.79 -8.97 2.53
C LEU A 33 0.46 -9.42 1.94
N TRP A 34 -0.65 -9.16 2.63
CA TRP A 34 -1.98 -9.45 2.11
C TRP A 34 -2.25 -8.69 0.80
N MET A 35 -1.92 -7.39 0.75
CA MET A 35 -2.07 -6.57 -0.44
C MET A 35 -1.30 -7.14 -1.63
N GLY A 36 -0.04 -7.55 -1.41
CA GLY A 36 0.80 -8.17 -2.44
C GLY A 36 0.40 -9.58 -2.84
N SER A 37 -0.52 -10.22 -2.09
CA SER A 37 -1.07 -11.54 -2.42
C SER A 37 -2.34 -11.49 -3.28
N LEU A 38 -2.90 -10.30 -3.49
CA LEU A 38 -4.08 -10.11 -4.34
C LEU A 38 -3.72 -10.32 -5.81
N GLU A 39 -4.72 -10.71 -6.60
CA GLU A 39 -4.60 -10.72 -8.07
C GLU A 39 -4.20 -9.35 -8.60
N ASN A 40 -3.42 -9.32 -9.67
CA ASN A 40 -2.71 -8.13 -10.17
C ASN A 40 -3.61 -6.89 -10.31
N ASP A 41 -4.83 -7.04 -10.82
CA ASP A 41 -5.75 -5.91 -11.04
C ASP A 41 -6.34 -5.36 -9.74
N LEU A 42 -6.54 -6.22 -8.74
CA LEU A 42 -7.10 -5.83 -7.45
C LEU A 42 -6.10 -5.05 -6.58
N VAL A 43 -4.80 -5.20 -6.86
CA VAL A 43 -3.74 -4.47 -6.14
C VAL A 43 -3.89 -2.96 -6.32
N TRP A 44 -4.39 -2.51 -7.48
CA TRP A 44 -4.46 -1.09 -7.83
C TRP A 44 -5.85 -0.50 -7.64
N THR A 45 -6.89 -1.34 -7.65
CA THR A 45 -8.30 -0.92 -7.79
C THR A 45 -9.17 -1.24 -6.58
N ILE A 46 -8.59 -1.74 -5.48
CA ILE A 46 -9.36 -2.10 -4.30
C ILE A 46 -10.19 -0.93 -3.76
N VAL A 47 -11.49 -1.15 -3.62
CA VAL A 47 -12.41 -0.17 -3.04
C VAL A 47 -12.19 -0.06 -1.53
N ASP A 48 -12.27 1.16 -1.01
CA ASP A 48 -12.01 1.47 0.40
C ASP A 48 -12.82 0.62 1.39
N ALA A 49 -14.07 0.27 1.06
CA ALA A 49 -14.91 -0.55 1.93
C ALA A 49 -14.32 -1.96 2.13
N ASN A 50 -13.81 -2.56 1.05
CA ASN A 50 -13.14 -3.87 1.09
C ASN A 50 -11.79 -3.77 1.80
N LEU A 51 -11.05 -2.69 1.54
CA LEU A 51 -9.79 -2.42 2.22
C LEU A 51 -10.00 -2.25 3.73
N LEU A 52 -11.02 -1.50 4.15
CA LEU A 52 -11.36 -1.27 5.56
C LEU A 52 -11.72 -2.59 6.25
N LYS A 53 -12.52 -3.43 5.59
CA LYS A 53 -12.87 -4.75 6.11
C LYS A 53 -11.64 -5.60 6.39
N GLN A 54 -10.67 -5.59 5.48
CA GLN A 54 -9.46 -6.40 5.61
C GLN A 54 -8.49 -5.82 6.62
N ILE A 55 -8.34 -4.49 6.65
CA ILE A 55 -7.63 -3.76 7.70
C ILE A 55 -8.21 -4.09 9.08
N GLN A 56 -9.53 -4.14 9.23
CA GLN A 56 -10.18 -4.53 10.48
C GLN A 56 -9.84 -5.97 10.88
N VAL A 57 -9.85 -6.93 9.94
CA VAL A 57 -9.46 -8.32 10.22
C VAL A 57 -8.02 -8.38 10.73
N VAL A 58 -7.08 -7.75 10.04
CA VAL A 58 -5.67 -7.72 10.47
C VAL A 58 -5.53 -7.01 11.81
N PHE A 59 -6.26 -5.91 12.03
CA PHE A 59 -6.23 -5.19 13.30
C PHE A 59 -6.66 -6.07 14.46
N ASN A 60 -7.76 -6.80 14.31
CA ASN A 60 -8.27 -7.70 15.34
C ASN A 60 -7.31 -8.86 15.65
N VAL A 61 -6.55 -9.34 14.66
CA VAL A 61 -5.53 -10.38 14.89
C VAL A 61 -4.30 -9.82 15.60
N VAL A 62 -3.86 -8.61 15.27
CA VAL A 62 -2.66 -8.01 15.86
C VAL A 62 -2.93 -7.42 17.25
N TYR A 63 -4.14 -6.91 17.48
CA TYR A 63 -4.59 -6.24 18.69
C TYR A 63 -5.84 -6.93 19.26
N LEU A 64 -5.72 -8.22 19.56
CA LEU A 64 -6.80 -9.07 20.09
C LEU A 64 -7.45 -8.49 21.36
N GLU A 65 -6.68 -7.75 22.14
CA GLU A 65 -7.12 -7.11 23.38
C GLU A 65 -7.88 -5.80 23.17
N LEU A 66 -7.91 -5.25 21.95
CA LEU A 66 -8.54 -3.98 21.64
C LEU A 66 -9.85 -4.18 20.87
N SER A 67 -10.98 -3.92 21.52
CA SER A 67 -12.30 -3.91 20.89
C SER A 67 -12.57 -2.59 20.15
N ILE A 68 -11.76 -2.27 19.13
CA ILE A 68 -11.86 -1.02 18.37
C ILE A 68 -12.46 -1.28 16.98
N GLN A 69 -13.57 -0.63 16.67
CA GLN A 69 -14.14 -0.57 15.33
C GLN A 69 -13.43 0.54 14.53
N LEU A 70 -12.79 0.17 13.42
CA LEU A 70 -12.11 1.10 12.52
C LEU A 70 -13.12 1.80 11.61
N ALA A 71 -12.80 3.03 11.24
CA ALA A 71 -13.58 3.84 10.31
C ALA A 71 -12.73 4.19 9.09
N GLN A 72 -13.37 4.29 7.92
CA GLN A 72 -12.72 4.67 6.65
C GLN A 72 -12.02 6.03 6.73
N ASN A 73 -12.48 6.93 7.60
CA ASN A 73 -11.84 8.23 7.81
C ASN A 73 -11.00 8.32 9.09
N GLY A 74 -10.80 7.18 9.76
CA GLY A 74 -10.03 7.08 11.00
C GLY A 74 -8.52 7.09 10.74
N VAL A 75 -7.76 7.36 11.80
CA VAL A 75 -6.29 7.46 11.76
C VAL A 75 -5.65 6.16 11.25
N VAL A 76 -6.09 5.01 11.78
CA VAL A 76 -5.55 3.69 11.41
C VAL A 76 -5.73 3.42 9.92
N PHE A 77 -6.94 3.63 9.38
CA PHE A 77 -7.21 3.42 7.96
C PHE A 77 -6.39 4.39 7.10
N SER A 78 -6.41 5.68 7.45
CA SER A 78 -5.72 6.73 6.68
C SER A 78 -4.20 6.47 6.61
N LEU A 79 -3.56 6.15 7.73
CA LEU A 79 -2.14 5.82 7.75
C LEU A 79 -1.83 4.55 6.97
N THR A 80 -2.71 3.55 7.03
CA THR A 80 -2.54 2.33 6.24
C THR A 80 -2.60 2.62 4.75
N VAL A 81 -3.58 3.43 4.31
CA VAL A 81 -3.71 3.88 2.91
C VAL A 81 -2.46 4.65 2.47
N GLN A 82 -1.95 5.57 3.29
CA GLN A 82 -0.70 6.28 2.99
C GLN A 82 0.45 5.29 2.75
N ARG A 83 0.64 4.31 3.63
CA ARG A 83 1.72 3.31 3.52
C ARG A 83 1.55 2.41 2.30
N LEU A 84 0.32 2.06 1.96
CA LEU A 84 0.02 1.30 0.73
C LEU A 84 0.35 2.11 -0.53
N SER A 85 0.05 3.41 -0.53
CA SER A 85 0.39 4.30 -1.64
C SER A 85 1.91 4.47 -1.79
N GLU A 86 2.64 4.63 -0.68
CA GLU A 86 4.11 4.66 -0.67
C GLU A 86 4.69 3.34 -1.23
N TRP A 87 4.21 2.20 -0.74
CA TRP A 87 4.65 0.88 -1.19
C TRP A 87 4.42 0.67 -2.70
N ARG A 88 3.22 0.99 -3.20
CA ARG A 88 2.88 0.95 -4.63
C ARG A 88 3.80 1.84 -5.46
N SER A 89 4.08 3.05 -4.99
CA SER A 89 4.94 4.02 -5.67
C SER A 89 6.39 3.55 -5.75
N ASN A 90 6.91 2.94 -4.68
CA ASN A 90 8.25 2.38 -4.64
C ASN A 90 8.41 1.20 -5.60
N PHE A 91 7.41 0.31 -5.66
CA PHE A 91 7.39 -0.78 -6.62
C PHE A 91 7.36 -0.28 -8.07
N GLY A 92 6.44 0.65 -8.38
CA GLY A 92 6.32 1.24 -9.72
C GLY A 92 7.60 1.97 -10.17
N SER A 93 8.20 2.76 -9.28
CA SER A 93 9.44 3.48 -9.58
C SER A 93 10.61 2.54 -9.88
N THR A 94 10.71 1.43 -9.14
CA THR A 94 11.75 0.42 -9.37
C THR A 94 11.56 -0.27 -10.73
N ALA A 95 10.32 -0.64 -11.07
CA ALA A 95 10.00 -1.25 -12.37
C ALA A 95 10.35 -0.29 -13.53
N ILE A 96 9.99 1.00 -13.41
CA ILE A 96 10.33 2.02 -14.41
C ILE A 96 11.86 2.16 -14.54
N ALA A 97 12.60 2.19 -13.44
CA ALA A 97 14.06 2.29 -13.48
C ALA A 97 14.70 1.08 -14.20
N ILE A 98 14.19 -0.14 -13.97
CA ILE A 98 14.65 -1.35 -14.67
C ILE A 98 14.37 -1.25 -16.18
N ILE A 99 13.17 -0.81 -16.56
CA ILE A 99 12.80 -0.60 -17.96
C ILE A 99 13.73 0.43 -18.60
N ILE A 100 13.90 1.61 -18.00
CA ILE A 100 14.82 2.65 -18.51
C ILE A 100 16.24 2.10 -18.65
N ASN A 101 16.72 1.35 -17.67
CA ASN A 101 18.05 0.75 -17.72
C ASN A 101 18.18 -0.27 -18.88
N PHE A 102 17.17 -1.09 -19.11
CA PHE A 102 17.13 -2.00 -20.26
C PHE A 102 17.16 -1.22 -21.58
N LEU A 103 16.28 -0.22 -21.75
CA LEU A 103 16.19 0.61 -22.96
C LEU A 103 17.46 1.37 -23.29
N THR A 104 18.20 1.80 -22.28
CA THR A 104 19.44 2.57 -22.45
C THR A 104 20.67 1.69 -22.63
N SER A 105 20.61 0.43 -22.18
CA SER A 105 21.69 -0.55 -22.35
C SER A 105 21.63 -1.22 -23.72
N ASP A 106 20.45 -1.30 -24.33
CA ASP A 106 20.24 -1.99 -25.60
C ASP A 106 20.37 -1.02 -26.78
N LYS A 107 21.55 -1.00 -27.42
CA LYS A 107 21.84 -0.09 -28.56
C LYS A 107 21.08 -0.44 -29.85
N GLU A 108 20.30 -1.52 -29.88
CA GLU A 108 19.59 -2.03 -31.06
C GLU A 108 18.07 -2.23 -30.84
N CYS A 109 17.48 -1.74 -29.76
CA CYS A 109 16.04 -1.91 -29.57
C CYS A 109 15.26 -0.93 -30.47
N ASP A 110 14.70 -1.45 -31.57
CA ASP A 110 13.83 -0.68 -32.47
C ASP A 110 12.65 -0.08 -31.67
N PRO A 111 12.52 1.26 -31.62
CA PRO A 111 11.44 1.94 -30.89
C PRO A 111 10.03 1.45 -31.25
N GLN A 112 9.84 0.91 -32.46
CA GLN A 112 8.55 0.38 -32.94
C GLN A 112 8.19 -0.96 -32.28
N VAL A 113 9.18 -1.81 -32.01
CA VAL A 113 8.98 -3.09 -31.29
C VAL A 113 8.59 -2.82 -29.85
N LEU A 114 9.23 -1.83 -29.22
CA LEU A 114 8.91 -1.38 -27.87
C LEU A 114 7.51 -0.79 -27.73
N ALA A 115 7.11 0.10 -28.66
CA ALA A 115 5.76 0.63 -28.70
C ALA A 115 4.71 -0.48 -28.88
N GLY A 116 5.03 -1.52 -29.66
CA GLY A 116 4.18 -2.70 -29.83
C GLY A 116 4.08 -3.60 -28.59
N LEU A 117 5.13 -3.68 -27.77
CA LEU A 117 5.12 -4.46 -26.52
C LEU A 117 4.40 -3.72 -25.39
N LEU A 118 4.56 -2.40 -25.32
CA LEU A 118 3.88 -1.59 -24.30
C LEU A 118 2.38 -1.45 -24.59
N SER A 119 1.97 -1.32 -25.86
CA SER A 119 0.55 -1.22 -26.24
C SER A 119 -0.24 -2.52 -26.12
N LYS A 120 0.43 -3.67 -25.94
CA LYS A 120 -0.22 -4.97 -25.76
C LYS A 120 -0.41 -5.38 -24.30
N ASN A 121 0.30 -4.73 -23.37
CA ASN A 121 0.36 -5.14 -21.97
C ASN A 121 -0.13 -4.04 -21.00
N PHE A 122 -0.66 -2.93 -21.54
CA PHE A 122 -1.34 -1.86 -20.82
C PHE A 122 -2.63 -1.46 -21.54
#